data_AF-A1CL71-F1
#
_entry.id   AF-A1CL71-F1
#
_cell.length_a   1.000
_cell.length_b   1.000
_cell.length_c   1.000
_cell.angle_alpha   90.00
_cell.angle_beta   90.00
_cell.angle_gamma   90.00
#
_symmetry.space_group_name_H-M   'P 1'
#
loop_
_entity.id
_entity.type
_entity.pdbx_description
1 polymer ?
#
loop_
_entity_poly.entity_id
_entity_poly.type
_entity_poly.pdbx_seq_one_letter_code
_entity_poly.pdbx_strand_id
1 'polypeptide(L)'
;MRLLTNDNQIIDPQNAVLTNIEVLAYLTANPPRRPPNPPPNSRNWVPSPDLRDHNTVVREIHNYAHRLSPHILKYPRYINGEPPLASSDASAAPLPPAQPEAPMPLDDALRELVTRLKPFGLTKGEVVMLVNLGVGLHEGPQGDGEEGEEGPAEEMEVDEVVADGEGGVEEGSMELSEEDYGALALLDTVIEEREERLSNENVARILAIIRETLGKRGTEENAG
;
A
#
# COMPACT_ATOMS: atom_id res chain seq x y z
N MET A 1 -22.19 -22.71 38.57
CA MET A 1 -21.16 -21.90 37.88
C MET A 1 -20.95 -22.52 36.51
N ARG A 2 -21.70 -22.06 35.49
CA ARG A 2 -21.56 -22.56 34.11
C ARG A 2 -20.40 -21.79 33.48
N LEU A 3 -19.30 -22.47 33.22
CA LEU A 3 -18.26 -21.98 32.32
C LEU A 3 -18.93 -21.81 30.96
N LEU A 4 -18.97 -20.57 30.44
CA LEU A 4 -19.34 -20.32 29.07
C LEU A 4 -18.28 -21.02 28.22
N THR A 5 -18.64 -22.13 27.59
CA THR A 5 -17.83 -22.72 26.53
C THR A 5 -17.80 -21.67 25.41
N ASN A 6 -16.61 -21.18 25.10
CA ASN A 6 -16.43 -20.33 23.92
C ASN A 6 -16.63 -21.21 22.70
N ASP A 7 -17.84 -21.22 22.15
CA ASP A 7 -18.21 -21.97 20.95
C ASP A 7 -17.58 -21.38 19.66
N ASN A 8 -16.70 -20.38 19.79
CA ASN A 8 -15.92 -19.81 18.69
C ASN A 8 -14.74 -20.73 18.35
N GLN A 9 -14.97 -21.67 17.44
CA GLN A 9 -13.91 -22.52 16.90
C GLN A 9 -13.27 -21.84 15.68
N ILE A 10 -11.93 -21.74 15.70
CA ILE A 10 -11.16 -21.32 14.53
C ILE A 10 -11.21 -22.47 13.51
N ILE A 11 -11.73 -22.20 12.33
CA ILE A 11 -11.81 -23.18 11.23
C ILE A 11 -10.49 -23.20 10.45
N ASP A 12 -10.05 -22.03 10.02
CA ASP A 12 -8.79 -21.84 9.30
C ASP A 12 -8.11 -20.55 9.78
N PRO A 13 -6.92 -20.63 10.39
CA PRO A 13 -6.19 -19.46 10.85
C PRO A 13 -5.56 -18.63 9.72
N GLN A 14 -5.37 -19.17 8.51
CA GLN A 14 -4.65 -18.52 7.40
C GLN A 14 -5.41 -18.64 6.07
N ASN A 15 -6.67 -18.22 6.09
CA ASN A 15 -7.56 -18.31 4.92
C ASN A 15 -7.16 -17.40 3.75
N ALA A 16 -6.54 -16.24 4.03
CA ALA A 16 -6.14 -15.28 3.01
C ALA A 16 -4.92 -14.46 3.43
N VAL A 17 -4.21 -13.93 2.42
CA VAL A 17 -3.16 -12.91 2.59
C VAL A 17 -3.66 -11.64 1.93
N LEU A 18 -3.60 -10.53 2.66
CA LEU A 18 -4.06 -9.22 2.22
C LEU A 18 -2.90 -8.24 2.24
N THR A 19 -2.85 -7.36 1.24
CA THR A 19 -1.94 -6.21 1.22
C THR A 19 -2.45 -5.12 2.15
N ASN A 20 -1.53 -4.26 2.62
CA ASN A 20 -1.87 -3.12 3.48
C ASN A 20 -2.88 -2.19 2.80
N ILE A 21 -2.78 -2.03 1.48
CA ILE A 21 -3.69 -1.17 0.72
C ILE A 21 -5.11 -1.76 0.62
N GLU A 22 -5.27 -3.08 0.49
CA GLU A 22 -6.59 -3.72 0.51
C GLU A 22 -7.26 -3.57 1.88
N VAL A 23 -6.49 -3.75 2.97
CA VAL A 23 -6.99 -3.53 4.33
C VAL A 23 -7.41 -2.07 4.52
N LEU A 24 -6.57 -1.12 4.08
CA LEU A 24 -6.88 0.31 4.16
C LEU A 24 -8.13 0.66 3.34
N ALA A 25 -8.25 0.14 2.13
CA ALA A 25 -9.41 0.34 1.27
C ALA A 25 -10.70 -0.15 1.93
N TYR A 26 -10.67 -1.35 2.51
CA TYR A 26 -11.81 -1.92 3.23
C TYR A 26 -12.23 -1.03 4.41
N LEU A 27 -11.28 -0.60 5.24
CA LEU A 27 -11.57 0.24 6.40
C LEU A 27 -12.09 1.63 6.01
N THR A 28 -11.55 2.21 4.94
CA THR A 28 -11.97 3.52 4.43
C THR A 28 -13.39 3.46 3.84
N ALA A 29 -13.73 2.39 3.12
CA ALA A 29 -15.07 2.18 2.56
C ALA A 29 -16.11 1.81 3.63
N ASN A 30 -15.68 1.32 4.81
CA ASN A 30 -16.55 0.86 5.88
C ASN A 30 -16.22 1.58 7.20
N PRO A 31 -16.47 2.90 7.30
CA PRO A 31 -16.19 3.65 8.52
C PRO A 31 -17.03 3.08 9.69
N PRO A 32 -16.54 3.20 10.93
CA PRO A 32 -17.25 2.69 12.07
C PRO A 32 -18.67 3.27 12.20
N ARG A 33 -19.65 2.38 12.36
CA ARG A 33 -21.05 2.77 12.50
C ARG A 33 -21.26 3.38 13.88
N ARG A 34 -21.96 4.52 13.94
CA ARG A 34 -22.44 5.05 15.23
C ARG A 34 -23.52 4.11 15.79
N PRO A 35 -23.54 3.89 17.12
CA PRO A 35 -24.63 3.17 17.75
C PRO A 35 -25.96 3.92 17.45
N PRO A 36 -27.02 3.22 17.02
CA PRO A 36 -28.30 3.88 16.80
C PRO A 36 -28.82 4.45 18.12
N ASN A 37 -29.47 5.61 18.07
CA ASN A 37 -30.14 6.16 19.24
C ASN A 37 -31.34 5.27 19.59
N PRO A 38 -31.65 5.06 20.88
CA PRO A 38 -32.81 4.28 21.27
C PRO A 38 -34.08 4.94 20.73
N PRO A 39 -35.00 4.19 20.08
CA PRO A 39 -36.26 4.72 19.60
C PRO A 39 -37.08 5.28 20.77
N PRO A 40 -37.89 6.33 20.53
CA PRO A 40 -38.80 6.84 21.53
C PRO A 40 -39.68 5.72 22.09
N ASN A 41 -39.80 5.62 23.42
CA ASN A 41 -40.59 4.60 24.13
C ASN A 41 -40.13 3.12 24.00
N SER A 42 -38.90 2.85 23.59
CA SER A 42 -38.39 1.48 23.56
C SER A 42 -38.04 0.94 24.97
N ARG A 43 -38.90 0.07 25.52
CA ARG A 43 -38.64 -0.63 26.80
C ARG A 43 -37.62 -1.77 26.68
N ASN A 44 -37.39 -2.28 25.46
CA ASN A 44 -36.54 -3.44 25.17
C ASN A 44 -35.45 -3.10 24.14
N TRP A 45 -34.82 -1.92 24.27
CA TRP A 45 -33.70 -1.55 23.41
C TRP A 45 -32.50 -2.46 23.68
N VAL A 46 -32.01 -3.14 22.63
CA VAL A 46 -30.76 -3.91 22.71
C VAL A 46 -29.63 -2.95 22.36
N PRO A 47 -28.69 -2.67 23.27
CA PRO A 47 -27.56 -1.81 22.96
C PRO A 47 -26.74 -2.44 21.84
N SER A 48 -26.32 -1.61 20.89
CA SER A 48 -25.35 -2.02 19.88
C SER A 48 -24.05 -2.47 20.55
N PRO A 49 -23.27 -3.36 19.91
CA PRO A 49 -21.94 -3.74 20.38
C PRO A 49 -21.09 -2.51 20.70
N ASP A 50 -20.27 -2.57 21.76
CA ASP A 50 -19.28 -1.54 22.03
C ASP A 50 -18.16 -1.64 20.98
N LEU A 51 -17.97 -0.57 20.20
CA LEU A 51 -16.99 -0.50 19.11
C LEU A 51 -15.74 0.30 19.49
N ARG A 52 -15.53 0.66 20.76
CA ARG A 52 -14.40 1.50 21.19
C ARG A 52 -13.03 0.95 20.76
N ASP A 53 -12.79 -0.33 21.02
CA ASP A 53 -11.50 -0.96 20.71
C ASP A 53 -11.33 -1.12 19.20
N HIS A 54 -12.40 -1.46 18.49
CA HIS A 54 -12.43 -1.47 17.03
C HIS A 54 -12.04 -0.10 16.45
N ASN A 55 -12.66 0.98 16.93
CA ASN A 55 -12.36 2.35 16.48
C ASN A 55 -10.90 2.73 16.73
N THR A 56 -10.33 2.26 17.84
CA THR A 56 -8.92 2.48 18.16
C THR A 56 -8.04 1.80 17.12
N VAL A 57 -8.28 0.52 16.82
CA VAL A 57 -7.52 -0.23 15.80
C VAL A 57 -7.63 0.42 14.42
N VAL A 58 -8.84 0.79 14.00
CA VAL A 58 -9.06 1.46 12.70
C VAL A 58 -8.24 2.75 12.62
N ARG A 59 -8.29 3.58 13.66
CA ARG A 59 -7.50 4.82 13.72
C ARG A 59 -6.00 4.56 13.65
N GLU A 60 -5.50 3.56 14.38
CA GLU A 60 -4.06 3.25 14.35
C GLU A 60 -3.60 2.70 12.99
N ILE A 61 -4.44 1.95 12.27
CA ILE A 61 -4.13 1.51 10.90
C ILE A 61 -4.03 2.71 9.94
N HIS A 62 -4.94 3.67 10.04
CA HIS A 62 -4.83 4.91 9.28
C HIS A 62 -3.55 5.69 9.65
N ASN A 63 -3.22 5.78 10.95
CA ASN A 63 -1.98 6.43 11.41
C ASN A 63 -0.73 5.76 10.83
N TYR A 64 -0.70 4.41 10.82
CA TYR A 64 0.38 3.64 10.22
C TYR A 64 0.55 3.97 8.73
N ALA A 65 -0.54 3.95 7.96
CA ALA A 65 -0.50 4.28 6.53
C ALA A 65 0.03 5.70 6.27
N HIS A 66 -0.41 6.69 7.04
CA HIS A 66 0.03 8.08 6.85
C HIS A 66 1.46 8.37 7.32
N ARG A 67 1.96 7.68 8.35
CA ARG A 67 3.27 7.99 8.96
C ARG A 67 4.39 7.08 8.51
N LEU A 68 4.11 5.79 8.34
CA LEU A 68 5.13 4.76 8.11
C LEU A 68 5.06 4.15 6.71
N SER A 69 3.92 4.27 6.02
CA SER A 69 3.76 3.75 4.66
C SER A 69 3.04 4.71 3.73
N PRO A 70 3.44 6.00 3.67
CA PRO A 70 2.72 7.01 2.88
C PRO A 70 2.69 6.71 1.38
N HIS A 71 3.59 5.86 0.88
CA HIS A 71 3.62 5.41 -0.51
C HIS A 71 2.34 4.69 -0.95
N ILE A 72 1.70 3.92 -0.06
CA ILE A 72 0.47 3.19 -0.42
C ILE A 72 -0.69 4.13 -0.71
N LEU A 73 -0.64 5.37 -0.21
CA LEU A 73 -1.64 6.40 -0.50
C LEU A 73 -1.52 6.97 -1.91
N LYS A 74 -0.38 6.75 -2.59
CA LYS A 74 -0.13 7.17 -3.96
C LYS A 74 -0.61 6.14 -5.00
N TYR A 75 -1.04 4.97 -4.56
CA TYR A 75 -1.49 3.89 -5.43
C TYR A 75 -2.74 4.28 -6.23
N PRO A 76 -3.08 3.52 -7.28
CA PRO A 76 -4.33 3.71 -7.98
C PRO A 76 -5.50 3.77 -7.00
N ARG A 77 -6.48 4.58 -7.34
CA ARG A 77 -7.59 4.93 -6.45
C ARG A 77 -8.23 3.67 -5.86
N TYR A 78 -8.32 3.65 -4.54
CA TYR A 78 -8.73 2.50 -3.72
C TYR A 78 -10.06 2.72 -3.00
N ILE A 79 -10.78 3.80 -3.32
CA ILE A 79 -12.15 4.07 -2.88
C ILE A 79 -12.97 4.64 -4.04
N ASN A 80 -14.25 4.27 -4.10
CA ASN A 80 -15.20 4.84 -5.06
C ASN A 80 -15.79 6.15 -4.48
N GLY A 81 -15.39 7.30 -5.01
CA GLY A 81 -15.88 8.62 -4.57
C GLY A 81 -15.23 9.14 -3.28
N GLU A 82 -15.87 10.13 -2.64
CA GLU A 82 -15.43 10.63 -1.32
C GLU A 82 -15.66 9.56 -0.25
N PRO A 83 -14.75 9.45 0.75
CA PRO A 83 -14.98 8.56 1.87
C PRO A 83 -16.30 8.92 2.53
N PRO A 84 -17.19 7.95 2.81
CA PRO A 84 -18.48 8.24 3.42
C PRO A 84 -18.24 8.98 4.73
N LEU A 85 -18.59 10.26 4.78
CA LEU A 85 -18.65 11.03 6.01
C LEU A 85 -19.53 10.21 6.95
N ALA A 86 -19.02 9.89 8.15
CA ALA A 86 -19.78 9.17 9.16
C ALA A 86 -21.14 9.86 9.30
N SER A 87 -22.18 9.21 8.76
CA SER A 87 -23.48 9.84 8.51
C SER A 87 -23.96 10.51 9.79
N SER A 88 -24.16 11.83 9.72
CA SER A 88 -24.63 12.64 10.85
C SER A 88 -26.07 12.32 11.25
N ASP A 89 -26.81 11.60 10.41
CA ASP A 89 -28.21 11.26 10.64
C ASP A 89 -28.39 9.87 11.23
N ALA A 90 -28.71 9.84 12.53
CA ALA A 90 -29.11 8.66 13.29
C ALA A 90 -30.47 8.05 12.85
N SER A 91 -31.01 8.47 11.70
CA SER A 91 -32.34 8.10 11.18
C SER A 91 -32.29 7.19 9.95
N ALA A 92 -31.12 6.95 9.35
CA ALA A 92 -31.03 6.11 8.17
C ALA A 92 -30.97 4.62 8.57
N ALA A 93 -31.84 3.81 7.96
CA ALA A 93 -31.81 2.36 8.05
C ALA A 93 -30.39 1.82 7.77
N PRO A 94 -29.97 0.67 8.35
CA PRO A 94 -28.62 0.17 8.17
C PRO A 94 -28.39 -0.12 6.69
N LEU A 95 -27.65 0.77 6.02
CA LEU A 95 -27.14 0.49 4.69
C LEU A 95 -26.25 -0.76 4.81
N PRO A 96 -26.38 -1.74 3.90
CA PRO A 96 -25.42 -2.85 3.84
C PRO A 96 -23.99 -2.29 3.74
N PRO A 97 -22.95 -3.04 4.15
CA PRO A 97 -21.57 -2.65 3.81
C PRO A 97 -21.56 -2.31 2.32
N ALA A 98 -21.02 -1.14 1.98
CA ALA A 98 -20.96 -0.68 0.60
C ALA A 98 -20.07 -1.67 -0.15
N GLN A 99 -20.68 -2.71 -0.72
CA GLN A 99 -19.98 -3.58 -1.64
C GLN A 99 -19.72 -2.72 -2.87
N PRO A 100 -18.46 -2.56 -3.29
CA PRO A 100 -18.17 -1.80 -4.50
C PRO A 100 -18.91 -2.49 -5.65
N GLU A 101 -19.93 -1.82 -6.20
CA GLU A 101 -20.72 -2.37 -7.32
C GLU A 101 -19.89 -2.51 -8.61
N ALA A 102 -18.71 -1.88 -8.64
CA ALA A 102 -17.73 -1.98 -9.71
C ALA A 102 -16.32 -2.21 -9.12
N PRO A 103 -15.46 -2.99 -9.81
CA PRO A 103 -14.05 -3.16 -9.42
C PRO A 103 -13.35 -1.80 -9.34
N MET A 104 -12.51 -1.62 -8.32
CA MET A 104 -11.76 -0.39 -8.13
C MET A 104 -10.55 -0.38 -9.07
N PRO A 105 -10.06 0.80 -9.50
CA PRO A 105 -8.82 0.90 -10.28
C PRO A 105 -7.63 0.20 -9.61
N LEU A 106 -7.58 0.18 -8.28
CA LEU A 106 -6.62 -0.61 -7.52
C LEU A 106 -6.73 -2.12 -7.79
N ASP A 107 -7.95 -2.67 -7.85
CA ASP A 107 -8.17 -4.10 -8.07
C ASP A 107 -7.63 -4.53 -9.43
N ASP A 108 -7.86 -3.71 -10.45
CA ASP A 108 -7.35 -3.95 -11.80
C ASP A 108 -5.83 -3.82 -11.83
N ALA A 109 -5.26 -2.81 -11.17
CA ALA A 109 -3.81 -2.62 -11.07
C ALA A 109 -3.11 -3.79 -10.35
N LEU A 110 -3.69 -4.30 -9.26
CA LEU A 110 -3.14 -5.46 -8.54
C LEU A 110 -3.23 -6.74 -9.38
N ARG A 111 -4.34 -6.95 -10.10
CA ARG A 111 -4.48 -8.09 -11.03
C ARG A 111 -3.48 -8.01 -12.17
N GLU A 112 -3.29 -6.83 -12.75
CA GLU A 112 -2.31 -6.59 -13.80
C GLU A 112 -0.89 -6.85 -13.27
N LEU A 113 -0.54 -6.29 -12.11
CA LEU A 113 0.74 -6.49 -11.44
C LEU A 113 1.05 -7.97 -11.25
N VAL A 114 0.15 -8.72 -10.58
CA VAL A 114 0.34 -10.15 -10.31
C VAL A 114 0.48 -10.95 -11.61
N THR A 115 -0.31 -10.61 -12.64
CA THR A 115 -0.24 -11.29 -13.93
C THR A 115 1.11 -11.05 -14.62
N ARG A 116 1.61 -9.81 -14.59
CA ARG A 116 2.88 -9.41 -15.22
C ARG A 116 4.11 -9.88 -14.43
N LEU A 117 4.00 -10.04 -13.10
CA LEU A 117 5.09 -10.55 -12.27
C LEU A 117 5.22 -12.09 -12.29
N LYS A 118 4.18 -12.81 -12.72
CA LYS A 118 4.15 -14.28 -12.76
C LYS A 118 5.36 -14.92 -13.46
N PRO A 119 5.88 -14.42 -14.60
CA PRO A 119 7.01 -15.04 -15.29
C PRO A 119 8.32 -15.03 -14.49
N PHE A 120 8.46 -14.16 -13.50
CA PHE A 120 9.69 -14.04 -12.69
C PHE A 120 9.75 -15.03 -11.52
N GLY A 121 8.72 -15.86 -11.32
CA GLY A 121 8.73 -16.91 -10.30
C GLY A 121 8.77 -16.38 -8.87
N LEU A 122 8.25 -15.16 -8.63
CA LEU A 122 8.13 -14.60 -7.29
C LEU A 122 7.08 -15.34 -6.47
N THR A 123 7.34 -15.53 -5.18
CA THR A 123 6.39 -16.10 -4.24
C THR A 123 5.28 -15.09 -3.89
N LYS A 124 4.16 -15.59 -3.36
CA LYS A 124 3.08 -14.71 -2.88
C LYS A 124 3.56 -13.74 -1.80
N GLY A 125 4.42 -14.22 -0.89
CA GLY A 125 4.99 -13.40 0.18
C GLY A 125 5.88 -12.29 -0.37
N GLU A 126 6.74 -12.61 -1.34
CA GLU A 126 7.58 -11.63 -2.03
C GLU A 126 6.70 -10.55 -2.69
N VAL A 127 5.71 -10.93 -3.50
CA VAL A 127 4.82 -9.95 -4.17
C VAL A 127 4.10 -9.06 -3.15
N VAL A 128 3.55 -9.64 -2.08
CA VAL A 128 2.88 -8.86 -1.02
C VAL A 128 3.85 -7.88 -0.35
N MET A 129 5.10 -8.29 -0.11
CA MET A 129 6.12 -7.40 0.47
C MET A 129 6.54 -6.28 -0.48
N LEU A 130 6.67 -6.57 -1.79
CA LEU A 130 6.97 -5.53 -2.79
C LEU A 130 5.89 -4.44 -2.82
N VAL A 131 4.61 -4.85 -2.75
CA VAL A 131 3.47 -3.94 -2.64
C VAL A 131 3.49 -3.21 -1.30
N ASN A 132 3.64 -3.90 -0.17
CA ASN A 132 3.57 -3.25 1.14
C ASN A 132 4.72 -2.25 1.39
N LEU A 133 5.89 -2.48 0.82
CA LEU A 133 7.06 -1.59 0.95
C LEU A 133 7.14 -0.52 -0.14
N GLY A 134 6.34 -0.63 -1.22
CA GLY A 134 6.38 0.33 -2.32
C GLY A 134 7.72 0.32 -3.07
N VAL A 135 8.30 -0.86 -3.25
CA VAL A 135 9.60 -1.03 -3.92
C VAL A 135 9.54 -0.43 -5.34
N GLY A 136 10.46 0.46 -5.67
CA GLY A 136 10.50 1.13 -6.98
C GLY A 136 9.56 2.34 -7.13
N LEU A 137 8.80 2.71 -6.09
CA LEU A 137 7.85 3.84 -6.10
C LEU A 137 8.31 5.03 -5.23
N HIS A 138 9.49 4.96 -4.63
CA HIS A 138 10.08 6.06 -3.87
C HIS A 138 10.80 7.03 -4.81
N GLU A 139 10.41 8.31 -4.79
CA GLU A 139 11.16 9.39 -5.45
C GLU A 139 12.23 9.88 -4.48
N GLY A 140 13.44 9.30 -4.53
CA GLY A 140 14.62 9.79 -3.80
C GLY A 140 14.47 9.89 -2.27
N PRO A 141 15.56 10.19 -1.55
CA PRO A 141 15.54 10.19 -0.09
C PRO A 141 14.77 11.41 0.44
N GLN A 142 13.63 11.17 1.08
CA GLN A 142 13.15 12.07 2.13
C GLN A 142 13.91 11.68 3.41
N GLY A 143 15.14 12.20 3.52
CA GLY A 143 15.89 12.17 4.77
C GLY A 143 15.22 13.12 5.75
N ASP A 144 14.49 12.58 6.71
CA ASP A 144 14.02 13.31 7.88
C ASP A 144 14.54 12.64 9.15
N GLY A 145 15.57 13.26 9.74
CA GLY A 145 15.68 13.34 11.20
C GLY A 145 16.70 12.44 11.91
N GLU A 146 17.98 12.70 11.74
CA GLU A 146 18.88 12.75 12.91
C GLU A 146 19.50 14.15 12.98
N GLU A 147 19.11 14.92 14.01
CA GLU A 147 19.80 16.13 14.43
C GLU A 147 21.22 15.74 14.90
N GLY A 148 22.21 15.97 14.04
CA GLY A 148 23.62 15.76 14.33
C GLY A 148 24.42 17.02 14.00
N GLU A 149 24.96 17.64 15.04
CA GLU A 149 25.95 18.71 15.12
C GLU A 149 26.69 19.14 13.82
N GLU A 150 26.71 20.45 13.61
CA GLU A 150 27.56 21.17 12.68
C GLU A 150 29.05 20.79 12.88
N GLY A 151 29.64 20.16 11.86
CA GLY A 151 31.09 20.05 11.68
C GLY A 151 31.43 20.40 10.23
N PRO A 152 32.47 21.21 9.96
CA PRO A 152 32.72 21.73 8.62
C PRO A 152 33.37 20.61 7.77
N ALA A 153 32.67 20.17 6.73
CA ALA A 153 33.26 19.31 5.71
C ALA A 153 33.61 20.19 4.51
N GLU A 154 34.91 20.25 4.25
CA GLU A 154 35.57 21.01 3.19
C GLU A 154 34.94 20.74 1.81
N GLU A 155 34.74 21.84 1.07
CA GLU A 155 34.45 21.84 -0.36
C GLU A 155 35.54 21.08 -1.13
N MET A 156 35.20 19.91 -1.69
CA MET A 156 35.97 19.31 -2.77
C MET A 156 35.34 19.72 -4.10
N GLU A 157 35.86 20.80 -4.68
CA GLU A 157 35.81 21.07 -6.11
C GLU A 157 36.43 19.87 -6.86
N VAL A 158 35.63 19.20 -7.69
CA VAL A 158 36.16 18.23 -8.67
C VAL A 158 35.89 18.78 -10.06
N ASP A 159 37.00 19.07 -10.73
CA ASP A 159 37.14 19.73 -12.02
C ASP A 159 36.35 19.01 -13.13
N GLU A 160 35.68 19.83 -13.95
CA GLU A 160 34.99 19.48 -15.18
C GLU A 160 36.02 19.03 -16.24
N VAL A 161 36.11 17.72 -16.49
CA VAL A 161 36.84 17.17 -17.64
C VAL A 161 35.86 16.81 -18.74
N VAL A 162 35.82 17.68 -19.74
CA VAL A 162 35.13 17.49 -21.02
C VAL A 162 35.77 16.30 -21.75
N ALA A 163 35.00 15.22 -21.94
CA ALA A 163 35.35 14.13 -22.84
C ALA A 163 34.25 13.99 -23.89
N ASP A 164 34.50 14.62 -25.04
CA ASP A 164 33.83 14.37 -26.32
C ASP A 164 34.13 12.93 -26.77
N GLY A 165 33.09 12.15 -27.04
CA GLY A 165 33.19 10.70 -27.25
C GLY A 165 31.94 10.14 -27.91
N GLU A 166 31.89 10.33 -29.23
CA GLU A 166 31.14 9.64 -30.28
C GLU A 166 30.14 8.54 -29.88
N GLY A 167 28.90 8.71 -30.38
CA GLY A 167 27.80 7.77 -30.24
C GLY A 167 28.10 6.37 -30.78
N GLY A 168 28.04 5.40 -29.87
CA GLY A 168 27.69 4.02 -30.17
C GLY A 168 26.24 3.77 -29.76
N VAL A 169 25.40 3.38 -30.71
CA VAL A 169 24.10 2.77 -30.41
C VAL A 169 24.41 1.38 -29.88
N GLU A 170 24.57 1.24 -28.56
CA GLU A 170 24.58 -0.07 -27.92
C GLU A 170 23.14 -0.59 -27.83
N GLU A 171 22.95 -1.81 -28.36
CA GLU A 171 21.77 -2.61 -28.07
C GLU A 171 21.64 -2.73 -26.54
N GLY A 172 20.60 -2.08 -26.00
CA GLY A 172 20.44 -1.84 -24.58
C GLY A 172 20.53 -3.10 -23.73
N SER A 173 21.67 -3.24 -23.04
CA SER A 173 21.64 -3.78 -21.68
C SER A 173 20.76 -2.84 -20.86
N MET A 174 19.66 -3.35 -20.31
CA MET A 174 18.83 -2.59 -19.39
C MET A 174 19.61 -2.50 -18.06
N GLU A 175 20.65 -1.65 -18.06
CA GLU A 175 21.46 -1.35 -16.90
C GLU A 175 20.60 -0.59 -15.90
N LEU A 176 20.69 -0.96 -14.62
CA LEU A 176 19.89 -0.34 -13.56
C LEU A 176 20.28 1.14 -13.46
N SER A 177 19.29 2.03 -13.43
CA SER A 177 19.56 3.45 -13.25
C SER A 177 20.07 3.71 -11.83
N GLU A 178 20.74 4.84 -11.61
CA GLU A 178 21.19 5.22 -10.26
C GLU A 178 20.02 5.30 -9.25
N GLU A 179 18.84 5.65 -9.74
CA GLU A 179 17.60 5.72 -8.96
C GLU A 179 17.10 4.34 -8.52
N ASP A 180 17.50 3.27 -9.20
CA ASP A 180 17.07 1.89 -8.93
C ASP A 180 17.90 1.21 -7.84
N TYR A 181 19.07 1.74 -7.46
CA TYR A 181 19.92 1.12 -6.42
C TYR A 181 19.21 0.99 -5.07
N GLY A 182 18.41 1.99 -4.68
CA GLY A 182 17.61 1.92 -3.46
C GLY A 182 16.55 0.82 -3.51
N ALA A 183 15.90 0.66 -4.67
CA ALA A 183 14.91 -0.40 -4.88
C ALA A 183 15.57 -1.79 -4.96
N LEU A 184 16.77 -1.87 -5.54
CA LEU A 184 17.58 -3.08 -5.61
C LEU A 184 17.93 -3.59 -4.21
N ALA A 185 18.37 -2.70 -3.32
CA ALA A 185 18.67 -3.05 -1.94
C ALA A 185 17.44 -3.60 -1.20
N LEU A 186 16.26 -3.01 -1.41
CA LEU A 186 15.01 -3.57 -0.85
C LEU A 186 14.67 -4.93 -1.45
N LEU A 187 14.88 -5.12 -2.76
CA LEU A 187 14.68 -6.43 -3.40
C LEU A 187 15.59 -7.51 -2.82
N ASP A 188 16.84 -7.18 -2.48
CA ASP A 188 17.77 -8.09 -1.80
C ASP A 188 17.29 -8.51 -0.42
N THR A 189 16.58 -7.63 0.28
CA THR A 189 16.00 -7.98 1.59
C THR A 189 14.72 -8.81 1.48
N VAL A 190 13.96 -8.66 0.40
CA VAL A 190 12.66 -9.32 0.21
C VAL A 190 12.79 -10.68 -0.45
N ILE A 191 13.71 -10.81 -1.40
CA ILE A 191 13.90 -12.00 -2.22
C ILE A 191 15.18 -12.69 -1.79
N GLU A 192 15.05 -13.84 -1.14
CA GLU A 192 16.19 -14.68 -0.79
C GLU A 192 16.91 -15.16 -2.05
N GLU A 193 18.25 -15.12 -2.02
CA GLU A 193 19.13 -15.56 -3.12
C GLU A 193 18.77 -14.88 -4.45
N ARG A 194 18.38 -13.59 -4.40
CA ARG A 194 17.93 -12.79 -5.55
C ARG A 194 18.86 -12.88 -6.74
N GLU A 195 20.17 -12.74 -6.52
CA GLU A 195 21.18 -12.76 -7.59
C GLU A 195 21.29 -14.10 -8.32
N GLU A 196 20.99 -15.21 -7.64
CA GLU A 196 20.97 -16.54 -8.25
C GLU A 196 19.66 -16.80 -9.01
N ARG A 197 18.56 -16.21 -8.55
CA ARG A 197 17.20 -16.41 -9.10
C ARG A 197 16.85 -15.45 -10.24
N LEU A 198 17.36 -14.22 -10.20
CA LEU A 198 16.97 -13.12 -11.08
C LEU A 198 18.20 -12.36 -11.57
N SER A 199 18.28 -12.21 -12.90
CA SER A 199 19.24 -11.29 -13.51
C SER A 199 18.87 -9.83 -13.25
N ASN A 200 19.84 -8.92 -13.38
CA ASN A 200 19.60 -7.47 -13.28
C ASN A 200 18.59 -6.98 -14.34
N GLU A 201 18.59 -7.57 -15.53
CA GLU A 201 17.56 -7.32 -16.56
C GLU A 201 16.15 -7.67 -16.07
N ASN A 202 15.99 -8.79 -15.35
CA ASN A 202 14.70 -9.15 -14.77
C ASN A 202 14.31 -8.18 -13.66
N VAL A 203 15.27 -7.72 -12.85
CA VAL A 203 15.02 -6.72 -11.81
C VAL A 203 14.52 -5.41 -12.42
N ALA A 204 15.20 -4.88 -13.44
CA ALA A 204 14.79 -3.66 -14.13
C ALA A 204 13.35 -3.79 -14.66
N ARG A 205 13.00 -4.94 -15.25
CA ARG A 205 11.64 -5.21 -15.72
C ARG A 205 10.61 -5.29 -14.60
N ILE A 206 10.95 -5.90 -13.47
CA ILE A 206 10.07 -5.97 -12.29
C ILE A 206 9.77 -4.54 -11.78
N LEU A 207 10.80 -3.70 -11.65
CA LEU A 207 10.64 -2.31 -11.20
C LEU A 207 9.80 -1.49 -12.18
N ALA A 208 10.03 -1.65 -13.49
CA ALA A 208 9.22 -1.02 -14.53
C ALA A 208 7.75 -1.44 -14.43
N ILE A 209 7.47 -2.75 -14.27
CA ILE A 209 6.10 -3.26 -14.08
C ILE A 209 5.45 -2.62 -12.86
N ILE A 210 6.13 -2.57 -11.72
CA ILE A 210 5.58 -1.97 -10.49
C ILE A 210 5.22 -0.50 -10.70
N ARG A 211 6.13 0.28 -11.30
CA ARG A 211 5.89 1.70 -11.61
C ARG A 211 4.72 1.89 -12.56
N GLU A 212 4.62 1.07 -13.59
CA GLU A 212 3.54 1.15 -14.58
C GLU A 212 2.17 0.76 -14.01
N THR A 213 2.11 -0.16 -13.03
CA THR A 213 0.83 -0.59 -12.46
C THR A 213 0.43 0.24 -11.25
N LEU A 214 1.35 0.48 -10.31
CA LEU A 214 1.07 1.13 -9.02
C LEU A 214 1.50 2.59 -8.96
N GLY A 215 2.42 3.03 -9.82
CA GLY A 215 2.90 4.41 -9.90
C GLY A 215 2.00 5.33 -10.72
N LYS A 216 0.97 4.80 -11.40
CA LYS A 216 -0.08 5.59 -12.04
C LYS A 216 -0.86 6.33 -10.95
N ARG A 217 -0.40 7.53 -10.60
CA ARG A 217 -1.17 8.51 -9.83
C ARG A 217 -2.55 8.58 -10.49
N GLY A 218 -3.64 8.50 -9.73
CA GLY A 218 -5.00 8.50 -10.28
C GLY A 218 -5.31 9.75 -11.12
N THR A 219 -4.84 9.79 -12.37
CA THR A 219 -4.95 10.88 -13.34
C THR A 219 -6.31 10.92 -14.02
N GLU A 220 -7.37 10.56 -13.29
CA GLU A 220 -8.75 10.67 -13.77
C GLU A 220 -9.53 11.84 -13.14
N GLU A 221 -8.89 12.71 -12.35
CA GLU A 221 -9.52 13.95 -11.85
C GLU A 221 -8.77 15.21 -12.34
N ASN A 222 -8.94 15.54 -13.63
CA ASN A 222 -9.04 16.92 -14.16
C ASN A 222 -9.09 16.94 -15.71
N ALA A 223 -10.02 16.17 -16.29
CA ALA A 223 -10.45 16.37 -17.67
C ALA A 223 -11.98 16.48 -17.68
N GLY A 224 -12.49 17.70 -17.47
CA GLY A 224 -13.92 18.01 -17.50
C GLY A 224 -14.24 19.36 -16.88
#